data_AF-A0A396QGA6-F1
#
_entry.id   AF-A0A396QGA6-F1
#
_cell.length_a   1.000
_cell.length_b   1.000
_cell.length_c   1.000
_cell.angle_alpha   90.00
_cell.angle_beta   90.00
_cell.angle_gamma   90.00
#
_symmetry.space_group_name_H-M   'P 1'
#
loop_
_entity.id
_entity.type
_entity.pdbx_description
1 polymer ?
#
loop_
_entity_poly.entity_id
_entity_poly.type
_entity_poly.pdbx_seq_one_letter_code
_entity_poly.pdbx_strand_id
1 'polypeptide(L)'
;MTEQISKFTLGTVQLGMNYGMANKTGQPSTEQAFAILDAAAENGVTSLDTAVAYGTSEEVIGKYLAQSQNRFFITSKFKLAGKDDPLAEFEQQKNLTKEHLGKVNMYFYHDAHQMRAYGSLLREPMERMKEEGLTSMVGASVYEVEDIEDFLKCEWLQGIQVPMNILDNRIVESGLLEELKKRGVLVFVRSVFLQGLLCMDTVPERFEFLGPYVEELRDIAKSENMSLVKCL
;
A
#
# COMPACT_ATOMS: atom_id res chain seq x y z
N MET A 1 5.42 -18.11 13.43
CA MET A 1 6.00 -16.81 13.84
C MET A 1 5.60 -15.81 12.79
N THR A 2 4.68 -14.89 13.08
CA THR A 2 4.45 -13.73 12.22
C THR A 2 5.73 -12.92 12.22
N GLU A 3 6.41 -12.82 11.08
CA GLU A 3 7.50 -11.87 10.92
C GLU A 3 6.98 -10.49 11.35
N GLN A 4 7.71 -9.82 12.24
CA GLN A 4 7.26 -8.57 12.83
C GLN A 4 7.20 -7.51 11.73
N ILE A 5 5.99 -7.04 11.41
CA ILE A 5 5.77 -5.94 10.47
C ILE A 5 6.36 -4.66 11.10
N SER A 6 7.30 -4.02 10.41
CA SER A 6 7.88 -2.76 10.82
C SER A 6 6.84 -1.63 10.82
N LYS A 7 7.09 -0.56 11.58
CA LYS A 7 6.20 0.62 11.60
C LYS A 7 6.08 1.31 10.24
N PHE A 8 7.10 1.16 9.39
CA PHE A 8 7.11 1.67 8.03
C PHE A 8 7.00 0.52 7.03
N THR A 9 6.21 0.72 5.99
CA THR A 9 6.10 -0.16 4.84
C THR A 9 6.61 0.59 3.62
N LEU A 10 7.44 -0.06 2.79
CA LEU A 10 7.87 0.53 1.52
C LEU A 10 6.78 0.32 0.46
N GLY A 11 6.18 1.39 -0.03
CA GLY A 11 5.31 1.36 -1.20
C GLY A 11 6.15 1.21 -2.48
N THR A 12 5.83 0.24 -3.33
CA THR A 12 6.71 -0.15 -4.45
C THR A 12 6.19 0.24 -5.83
N VAL A 13 5.09 1.01 -5.92
CA VAL A 13 4.51 1.42 -7.21
C VAL A 13 5.53 2.03 -8.18
N GLN A 14 6.46 2.85 -7.68
CA GLN A 14 7.48 3.47 -8.53
C GLN A 14 8.49 2.44 -9.07
N LEU A 15 8.69 1.29 -8.42
CA LEU A 15 9.59 0.24 -8.91
C LEU A 15 9.09 -0.41 -10.21
N GLY A 16 7.78 -0.29 -10.48
CA GLY A 16 7.14 -0.92 -11.64
C GLY A 16 6.65 0.03 -12.72
N MET A 17 6.59 1.34 -12.46
CA MET A 17 6.09 2.33 -13.41
C MET A 17 6.44 3.76 -13.01
N ASN A 18 6.25 4.71 -13.94
CA ASN A 18 6.30 6.14 -13.63
C ASN A 18 5.20 6.51 -12.64
N TYR A 19 5.59 6.92 -11.43
CA TYR A 19 4.67 7.28 -10.36
C TYR A 19 5.26 8.33 -9.43
N GLY A 20 4.40 9.16 -8.85
CA GLY A 20 4.75 10.16 -7.83
C GLY A 20 4.85 11.57 -8.41
N MET A 21 4.36 12.57 -7.67
CA MET A 21 4.36 13.96 -8.10
C MET A 21 5.76 14.58 -8.04
N ALA A 22 6.54 14.20 -7.04
CA ALA A 22 7.94 14.61 -6.91
C ALA A 22 8.90 13.83 -7.83
N ASN A 23 8.40 12.82 -8.57
CA ASN A 23 9.24 11.99 -9.42
C ASN A 23 9.65 12.73 -10.70
N LYS A 24 10.96 12.92 -10.88
CA LYS A 24 11.55 13.58 -12.05
C LYS A 24 12.32 12.61 -12.96
N THR A 25 12.56 11.39 -12.50
CA THR A 25 13.45 10.41 -13.16
C THR A 25 12.71 9.19 -13.70
N GLY A 26 11.43 9.04 -13.36
CA GLY A 26 10.58 7.94 -13.82
C GLY A 26 10.72 6.68 -12.96
N GLN A 27 10.50 5.53 -13.59
CA GLN A 27 10.74 4.20 -13.01
C GLN A 27 12.26 3.97 -12.87
N PRO A 28 12.75 3.52 -11.69
CA PRO A 28 14.17 3.22 -11.48
C PRO A 28 14.60 2.00 -12.31
N SER A 29 15.89 1.91 -12.62
CA SER A 29 16.46 0.67 -13.17
C SER A 29 16.38 -0.47 -12.16
N THR A 30 16.58 -1.71 -12.60
CA THR A 30 16.61 -2.88 -11.71
C THR A 30 17.66 -2.72 -10.60
N GLU A 31 18.84 -2.22 -10.94
CA GLU A 31 19.94 -2.00 -9.98
C GLU A 31 19.57 -0.95 -8.94
N GLN A 32 18.91 0.13 -9.37
CA GLN A 32 18.40 1.17 -8.47
C GLN A 32 17.27 0.64 -7.57
N ALA A 33 16.35 -0.15 -8.12
CA ALA A 33 15.28 -0.78 -7.36
C ALA A 33 15.83 -1.73 -6.30
N PHE A 34 16.86 -2.50 -6.62
CA PHE A 34 17.52 -3.42 -5.68
C PHE A 34 18.22 -2.64 -4.57
N ALA A 35 18.94 -1.57 -4.91
CA ALA A 35 19.57 -0.69 -3.92
C ALA A 35 18.54 -0.04 -2.98
N ILE A 36 17.34 0.32 -3.48
CA ILE A 36 16.24 0.83 -2.65
C ILE A 36 15.73 -0.26 -1.68
N LEU A 37 15.56 -1.49 -2.16
CA LEU A 37 15.10 -2.62 -1.34
C LEU A 37 16.13 -3.01 -0.28
N ASP A 38 17.43 -3.00 -0.63
CA ASP A 38 18.53 -3.22 0.31
C ASP A 38 18.54 -2.13 1.38
N ALA A 39 18.50 -0.85 0.99
CA ALA A 39 18.48 0.26 1.92
C ALA A 39 17.26 0.18 2.87
N ALA A 40 16.08 -0.22 2.37
CA ALA A 40 14.91 -0.42 3.20
C ALA A 40 15.14 -1.52 4.25
N ALA A 41 15.63 -2.68 3.84
CA ALA A 41 15.91 -3.81 4.74
C ALA A 41 17.01 -3.47 5.78
N GLU A 42 18.09 -2.82 5.35
CA GLU A 42 19.19 -2.38 6.22
C GLU A 42 18.73 -1.38 7.29
N ASN A 43 17.68 -0.59 6.99
CA ASN A 43 17.08 0.35 7.92
C ASN A 43 15.86 -0.24 8.68
N GLY A 44 15.69 -1.56 8.65
CA GLY A 44 14.69 -2.28 9.45
C GLY A 44 13.27 -2.26 8.90
N VAL A 45 13.07 -1.91 7.63
CA VAL A 45 11.79 -2.12 6.96
C VAL A 45 11.63 -3.60 6.64
N THR A 46 10.54 -4.19 7.13
CA THR A 46 10.21 -5.61 6.94
C THR A 46 8.92 -5.81 6.17
N SER A 47 8.35 -4.76 5.55
CA SER A 47 7.11 -4.85 4.80
C SER A 47 7.14 -4.06 3.49
N LEU A 48 6.59 -4.68 2.43
CA LEU A 48 6.43 -4.10 1.10
C LEU A 48 4.94 -4.06 0.72
N ASP A 49 4.53 -2.98 0.07
CA ASP A 49 3.20 -2.82 -0.52
C ASP A 49 3.29 -2.67 -2.04
N THR A 50 2.76 -3.66 -2.76
CA THR A 50 2.76 -3.73 -4.23
C THR A 50 1.33 -3.99 -4.75
N ALA A 51 1.17 -4.16 -6.06
CA ALA A 51 -0.06 -4.61 -6.70
C ALA A 51 0.23 -5.11 -8.13
N VAL A 52 -0.64 -5.96 -8.66
CA VAL A 52 -0.60 -6.39 -10.07
C VAL A 52 -0.68 -5.20 -11.03
N ALA A 53 -1.42 -4.16 -10.65
CA ALA A 53 -1.58 -2.95 -11.47
C ALA A 53 -0.33 -2.05 -11.49
N TYR A 54 0.69 -2.31 -10.68
CA TYR A 54 1.89 -1.48 -10.57
C TYR A 54 2.95 -1.87 -11.60
N GLY A 55 2.58 -1.92 -12.89
CA GLY A 55 3.48 -2.27 -13.99
C GLY A 55 4.32 -3.52 -13.69
N THR A 56 5.65 -3.39 -13.67
CA THR A 56 6.58 -4.51 -13.40
C THR A 56 6.97 -4.67 -11.92
N SER A 57 6.26 -4.05 -10.98
CA SER A 57 6.70 -3.99 -9.58
C SER A 57 6.81 -5.37 -8.93
N GLU A 58 5.84 -6.27 -9.13
CA GLU A 58 5.91 -7.63 -8.58
C GLU A 58 7.08 -8.42 -9.15
N GLU A 59 7.33 -8.30 -10.46
CA GLU A 59 8.45 -8.96 -11.14
C GLU A 59 9.80 -8.49 -10.59
N VAL A 60 9.98 -7.18 -10.39
CA VAL A 60 11.20 -6.59 -9.83
C VAL A 60 11.45 -7.09 -8.40
N ILE A 61 10.41 -7.11 -7.56
CA ILE A 61 10.49 -7.65 -6.20
C ILE A 61 10.82 -9.15 -6.23
N GLY A 62 10.17 -9.92 -7.11
CA GLY A 62 10.43 -11.34 -7.29
C GLY A 62 11.89 -11.64 -7.64
N LYS A 63 12.44 -10.91 -8.63
CA LYS A 63 13.85 -11.01 -9.02
C LYS A 63 14.79 -10.68 -7.87
N TYR A 64 14.48 -9.64 -7.09
CA TYR A 64 15.26 -9.27 -5.91
C TYR A 64 15.27 -10.37 -4.86
N LEU A 65 14.10 -10.91 -4.49
CA LEU A 65 13.96 -11.95 -3.47
C LEU A 65 14.66 -13.26 -3.85
N ALA A 66 14.75 -13.56 -5.15
CA ALA A 66 15.48 -14.73 -5.65
C ALA A 66 17.01 -14.62 -5.45
N GLN A 67 17.54 -13.40 -5.33
CA GLN A 67 18.98 -13.13 -5.24
C GLN A 67 19.42 -12.63 -3.86
N SER A 68 18.48 -12.11 -3.06
CA SER A 68 18.74 -11.56 -1.73
C SER A 68 18.39 -12.54 -0.61
N GLN A 69 19.02 -12.37 0.55
CA GLN A 69 18.62 -13.03 1.80
C GLN A 69 17.51 -12.27 2.55
N ASN A 70 17.22 -11.03 2.13
CA ASN A 70 16.19 -10.21 2.75
C ASN A 70 14.80 -10.80 2.49
N ARG A 71 13.94 -10.75 3.51
CA ARG A 71 12.56 -11.24 3.46
C ARG A 71 11.64 -10.15 3.99
N PHE A 72 10.47 -10.07 3.39
CA PHE A 72 9.49 -9.05 3.73
C PHE A 72 8.12 -9.68 3.88
N PHE A 73 7.30 -9.06 4.73
CA PHE A 73 5.86 -9.15 4.68
C PHE A 73 5.35 -8.42 3.43
N ILE A 74 4.80 -9.15 2.47
CA ILE A 74 4.34 -8.57 1.19
C ILE A 74 2.82 -8.47 1.16
N THR A 75 2.32 -7.26 0.95
CA THR A 75 0.93 -7.00 0.57
C THR A 75 0.85 -6.75 -0.93
N SER A 76 0.07 -7.56 -1.65
CA SER A 76 -0.27 -7.29 -3.06
C SER A 76 -1.77 -7.11 -3.24
N LYS A 77 -2.20 -6.63 -4.41
CA LYS A 77 -3.59 -6.27 -4.71
C LYS A 77 -3.96 -6.63 -6.14
N PHE A 78 -5.22 -7.01 -6.32
CA PHE A 78 -5.84 -7.26 -7.62
C PHE A 78 -6.90 -6.22 -7.92
N LYS A 79 -7.09 -5.95 -9.22
CA LYS A 79 -8.13 -5.06 -9.73
C LYS A 79 -8.76 -5.67 -10.97
N LEU A 80 -10.02 -6.06 -10.88
CA LEU A 80 -10.77 -6.62 -11.99
C LEU A 80 -11.33 -5.49 -12.85
N ALA A 81 -11.26 -5.67 -14.16
CA ALA A 81 -11.90 -4.78 -15.12
C ALA A 81 -13.43 -4.96 -15.11
N GLY A 82 -13.92 -6.09 -14.57
CA GLY A 82 -15.34 -6.36 -14.47
C GLY A 82 -15.98 -6.68 -15.81
N LYS A 83 -15.25 -7.39 -16.68
CA LYS A 83 -15.76 -7.85 -17.97
C LYS A 83 -16.59 -9.13 -17.76
N ASP A 84 -16.70 -9.95 -18.81
CA ASP A 84 -17.61 -11.08 -18.91
C ASP A 84 -17.41 -12.15 -17.83
N ASP A 85 -16.22 -12.28 -17.24
CA ASP A 85 -15.94 -13.26 -16.18
C ASP A 85 -14.96 -12.73 -15.11
N PRO A 86 -15.47 -12.10 -14.03
CA PRO A 86 -14.66 -11.62 -12.92
C PRO A 86 -13.89 -12.74 -12.18
N LEU A 87 -14.38 -13.97 -12.17
CA LEU A 87 -13.69 -15.09 -11.51
C LEU A 87 -12.44 -15.48 -12.30
N ALA A 88 -12.56 -15.59 -13.63
CA ALA A 88 -11.41 -15.86 -14.49
C ALA A 88 -10.36 -14.75 -14.41
N GLU A 89 -10.78 -13.48 -14.39
CA GLU A 89 -9.86 -12.35 -14.22
C GLU A 89 -9.12 -12.41 -12.86
N PHE A 90 -9.83 -12.75 -11.79
CA PHE A 90 -9.23 -12.90 -10.46
C PHE A 90 -8.20 -14.03 -10.45
N GLU A 91 -8.55 -15.20 -10.98
CA GLU A 91 -7.65 -16.35 -11.07
C GLU A 91 -6.40 -16.04 -11.91
N GLN A 92 -6.56 -15.28 -13.01
CA GLN A 92 -5.43 -14.81 -13.81
C GLN A 92 -4.48 -13.93 -12.98
N GLN A 93 -5.01 -12.91 -12.28
CA GLN A 93 -4.18 -12.00 -11.48
C GLN A 93 -3.53 -12.71 -10.28
N LYS A 94 -4.27 -13.60 -9.61
CA LYS A 94 -3.72 -14.47 -8.57
C LYS A 94 -2.52 -15.27 -9.08
N ASN A 95 -2.66 -15.91 -10.24
CA ASN A 95 -1.60 -16.73 -10.83
C ASN A 95 -0.38 -15.90 -11.22
N LEU A 96 -0.58 -14.67 -11.70
CA LEU A 96 0.51 -13.74 -12.01
C LEU A 96 1.29 -13.34 -10.74
N THR A 97 0.59 -12.97 -9.66
CA THR A 97 1.21 -12.70 -8.35
C THR A 97 2.00 -13.92 -7.85
N LYS A 98 1.44 -15.13 -7.99
CA LYS A 98 2.13 -16.39 -7.64
C LYS A 98 3.37 -16.61 -8.49
N GLU A 99 3.32 -16.34 -9.78
CA GLU A 99 4.46 -16.49 -10.69
C GLU A 99 5.60 -15.54 -10.29
N HIS A 100 5.29 -14.28 -10.01
CA HIS A 100 6.30 -13.26 -9.70
C HIS A 100 6.85 -13.37 -8.27
N LEU A 101 6.00 -13.61 -7.29
CA LEU A 101 6.36 -13.53 -5.87
C LEU A 101 6.36 -14.88 -5.15
N GLY A 102 5.83 -15.94 -5.76
CA GLY A 102 5.65 -17.25 -5.16
C GLY A 102 4.50 -17.28 -4.15
N LYS A 103 4.56 -16.41 -3.13
CA LYS A 103 3.52 -16.18 -2.13
C LYS A 103 3.54 -14.74 -1.65
N VAL A 104 2.41 -14.29 -1.13
CA VAL A 104 2.28 -13.01 -0.43
C VAL A 104 1.80 -13.26 0.99
N ASN A 105 1.97 -12.29 1.90
CA ASN A 105 1.43 -12.43 3.24
C ASN A 105 -0.03 -11.97 3.29
N MET A 106 -0.38 -10.98 2.46
CA MET A 106 -1.67 -10.34 2.43
C MET A 106 -2.08 -9.98 1.00
N TYR A 107 -3.35 -10.24 0.65
CA TYR A 107 -3.88 -9.98 -0.69
C TYR A 107 -5.16 -9.14 -0.65
N PHE A 108 -5.15 -7.99 -1.33
CA PHE A 108 -6.19 -6.98 -1.21
C PHE A 108 -7.03 -6.82 -2.47
N TYR A 109 -8.30 -6.49 -2.28
CA TYR A 109 -9.03 -5.66 -3.25
C TYR A 109 -8.31 -4.32 -3.42
N HIS A 110 -8.05 -3.89 -4.65
CA HIS A 110 -7.32 -2.64 -4.90
C HIS A 110 -8.10 -1.37 -4.48
N ASP A 111 -9.42 -1.45 -4.43
CA ASP A 111 -10.29 -0.36 -4.01
C ASP A 111 -11.62 -0.87 -3.41
N ALA A 112 -12.35 0.03 -2.76
CA ALA A 112 -13.61 -0.28 -2.08
C ALA A 112 -14.73 -0.66 -3.07
N HIS A 113 -14.67 -0.20 -4.32
CA HIS A 113 -15.64 -0.60 -5.35
C HIS A 113 -15.48 -2.09 -5.66
N GLN A 114 -14.25 -2.57 -5.87
CA GLN A 114 -13.97 -3.99 -6.08
C GLN A 114 -14.46 -4.85 -4.90
N MET A 115 -14.20 -4.39 -3.67
CA MET A 115 -14.68 -5.05 -2.45
C MET A 115 -16.20 -5.17 -2.41
N ARG A 116 -16.93 -4.07 -2.70
CA ARG A 116 -18.41 -4.08 -2.69
C ARG A 116 -18.98 -4.93 -3.82
N ALA A 117 -18.44 -4.80 -5.03
CA ALA A 117 -18.95 -5.49 -6.22
C ALA A 117 -18.70 -7.00 -6.17
N TYR A 118 -17.54 -7.41 -5.64
CA TYR A 118 -17.08 -8.80 -5.74
C TYR A 118 -16.84 -9.47 -4.37
N GLY A 119 -17.18 -8.81 -3.26
CA GLY A 119 -17.00 -9.34 -1.90
C GLY A 119 -17.63 -10.72 -1.71
N SER A 120 -18.91 -10.85 -2.07
CA SER A 120 -19.62 -12.13 -1.98
C SER A 120 -19.10 -13.18 -2.96
N LEU A 121 -18.70 -12.75 -4.17
CA LEU A 121 -18.22 -13.64 -5.23
C LEU A 121 -16.84 -14.24 -4.93
N LEU A 122 -15.93 -13.41 -4.40
CA LEU A 122 -14.53 -13.76 -4.23
C LEU A 122 -14.16 -14.20 -2.81
N ARG A 123 -15.10 -14.16 -1.85
CA ARG A 123 -14.85 -14.66 -0.49
C ARG A 123 -14.31 -16.08 -0.49
N GLU A 124 -14.98 -17.02 -1.14
CA GLU A 124 -14.53 -18.42 -1.17
C GLU A 124 -13.23 -18.59 -1.97
N PRO A 125 -13.06 -18.03 -3.19
CA PRO A 125 -11.76 -18.01 -3.88
C PRO A 125 -10.59 -17.48 -3.04
N MET A 126 -10.80 -16.38 -2.31
CA MET A 126 -9.77 -15.79 -1.44
C MET A 126 -9.49 -16.62 -0.19
N GLU A 127 -10.48 -17.35 0.34
CA GLU A 127 -10.24 -18.32 1.42
C GLU A 127 -9.44 -19.52 0.92
N ARG A 128 -9.75 -20.05 -0.28
CA ARG A 128 -8.96 -21.12 -0.92
C ARG A 128 -7.50 -20.71 -1.12
N MET A 129 -7.21 -19.44 -1.44
CA MET A 129 -5.83 -18.95 -1.49
C MET A 129 -5.09 -19.11 -0.16
N LYS A 130 -5.79 -19.00 0.97
CA LYS A 130 -5.20 -19.20 2.30
C LYS A 130 -4.94 -20.68 2.55
N GLU A 131 -5.87 -21.55 2.17
CA GLU A 131 -5.73 -23.01 2.26
C GLU A 131 -4.57 -23.53 1.38
N GLU A 132 -4.39 -22.95 0.19
CA GLU A 132 -3.27 -23.23 -0.72
C GLU A 132 -1.92 -22.68 -0.22
N GLY A 133 -1.91 -21.87 0.85
CA GLY A 133 -0.71 -21.23 1.39
C GLY A 133 -0.16 -20.09 0.54
N LEU A 134 -0.93 -19.58 -0.43
CA LEU A 134 -0.55 -18.48 -1.29
C LEU A 134 -0.62 -17.12 -0.58
N THR A 135 -1.54 -16.99 0.37
CA THR A 135 -1.64 -15.86 1.30
C THR A 135 -1.95 -16.32 2.71
N SER A 136 -1.67 -15.49 3.72
CA SER A 136 -2.12 -15.75 5.10
C SER A 136 -3.32 -14.90 5.50
N MET A 137 -3.49 -13.76 4.84
CA MET A 137 -4.51 -12.77 5.14
C MET A 137 -5.06 -12.13 3.88
N VAL A 138 -6.25 -11.55 4.02
CA VAL A 138 -6.97 -10.89 2.94
C VAL A 138 -7.54 -9.56 3.45
N GLY A 139 -7.79 -8.63 2.54
CA GLY A 139 -8.21 -7.30 2.93
C GLY A 139 -8.61 -6.41 1.76
N ALA A 140 -8.68 -5.10 2.00
CA ALA A 140 -9.05 -4.13 0.98
C ALA A 140 -8.33 -2.81 1.16
N SER A 141 -8.02 -2.15 0.05
CA SER A 141 -7.70 -0.73 0.04
C SER A 141 -8.98 0.08 -0.12
N VAL A 142 -9.08 1.18 0.61
CA VAL A 142 -10.25 2.06 0.63
C VAL A 142 -9.82 3.54 0.54
N TYR A 143 -10.79 4.45 0.40
CA TYR A 143 -10.52 5.87 0.18
C TYR A 143 -11.33 6.78 1.11
N GLU A 144 -12.61 6.48 1.30
CA GLU A 144 -13.52 7.32 2.08
C GLU A 144 -13.90 6.69 3.43
N VAL A 145 -14.44 7.49 4.35
CA VAL A 145 -14.86 7.03 5.67
C VAL A 145 -15.96 5.97 5.56
N GLU A 146 -16.90 6.17 4.64
CA GLU A 146 -18.00 5.25 4.35
C GLU A 146 -17.49 3.89 3.81
N ASP A 147 -16.34 3.88 3.11
CA ASP A 147 -15.70 2.65 2.68
C ASP A 147 -15.20 1.81 3.86
N ILE A 148 -14.74 2.45 4.94
CA ILE A 148 -14.29 1.77 6.15
C ILE A 148 -15.48 1.15 6.88
N GLU A 149 -16.62 1.83 6.92
CA GLU A 149 -17.86 1.28 7.48
C GLU A 149 -18.33 0.03 6.71
N ASP A 150 -18.22 0.05 5.38
CA ASP A 150 -18.51 -1.13 4.56
C ASP A 150 -17.49 -2.25 4.76
N PHE A 151 -16.21 -1.93 4.88
CA PHE A 151 -15.17 -2.89 5.23
C PHE A 151 -15.47 -3.57 6.58
N LEU A 152 -15.95 -2.82 7.58
CA LEU A 152 -16.32 -3.36 8.88
C LEU A 152 -17.50 -4.36 8.81
N LYS A 153 -18.30 -4.36 7.74
CA LYS A 153 -19.32 -5.41 7.53
C LYS A 153 -18.72 -6.73 7.01
N CYS A 154 -17.49 -6.71 6.50
CA CYS A 154 -16.79 -7.88 5.98
C CYS A 154 -15.86 -8.50 7.03
N GLU A 155 -16.41 -9.31 7.94
CA GLU A 155 -15.65 -9.85 9.09
C GLU A 155 -14.48 -10.78 8.73
N TRP A 156 -14.45 -11.28 7.49
CA TRP A 156 -13.41 -12.16 6.99
C TRP A 156 -12.17 -11.41 6.46
N LEU A 157 -12.24 -10.07 6.36
CA LEU A 157 -11.12 -9.23 5.98
C LEU A 157 -10.30 -8.82 7.22
N GLN A 158 -8.99 -8.96 7.13
CA GLN A 158 -8.05 -8.86 8.26
C GLN A 158 -7.10 -7.67 8.12
N GLY A 159 -7.02 -7.06 6.95
CA GLY A 159 -6.20 -5.87 6.69
C GLY A 159 -6.94 -4.82 5.88
N ILE A 160 -6.63 -3.56 6.15
CA ILE A 160 -7.17 -2.41 5.42
C ILE A 160 -6.04 -1.44 5.07
N GLN A 161 -6.07 -0.89 3.86
CA GLN A 161 -5.20 0.23 3.48
C GLN A 161 -6.03 1.51 3.31
N VAL A 162 -5.64 2.58 4.02
CA VAL A 162 -6.39 3.84 4.12
C VAL A 162 -5.49 5.03 3.77
N PRO A 163 -6.01 6.08 3.11
CA PRO A 163 -5.28 7.34 3.00
C PRO A 163 -5.27 8.07 4.33
N MET A 164 -4.12 8.58 4.76
CA MET A 164 -4.01 9.52 5.86
C MET A 164 -2.70 10.30 5.71
N ASN A 165 -2.74 11.59 6.04
CA ASN A 165 -1.57 12.45 6.15
C ASN A 165 -1.91 13.63 7.06
N ILE A 166 -0.94 14.49 7.31
CA ILE A 166 -1.13 15.64 8.22
C ILE A 166 -2.28 16.57 7.82
N LEU A 167 -2.64 16.63 6.53
CA LEU A 167 -3.73 17.44 5.99
C LEU A 167 -5.06 16.66 5.87
N ASP A 168 -5.06 15.34 6.01
CA ASP A 168 -6.24 14.47 5.91
C ASP A 168 -6.28 13.49 7.08
N ASN A 169 -7.00 13.89 8.13
CA ASN A 169 -7.16 13.16 9.39
C ASN A 169 -8.57 12.56 9.55
N ARG A 170 -9.38 12.48 8.48
CA ARG A 170 -10.80 12.07 8.54
C ARG A 170 -11.03 10.71 9.23
N ILE A 171 -10.10 9.76 9.06
CA ILE A 171 -10.17 8.44 9.72
C ILE A 171 -10.00 8.53 11.25
N VAL A 172 -9.19 9.47 11.73
CA VAL A 172 -8.97 9.69 13.16
C VAL A 172 -10.20 10.39 13.75
N GLU A 173 -10.66 11.45 13.08
CA GLU A 173 -11.82 12.25 13.52
C GLU A 173 -13.13 11.46 13.53
N SER A 174 -13.30 10.51 12.61
CA SER A 174 -14.46 9.61 12.59
C SER A 174 -14.46 8.57 13.72
N GLY A 175 -13.34 8.37 14.43
CA GLY A 175 -13.18 7.34 15.45
C GLY A 175 -13.07 5.91 14.90
N LEU A 176 -13.14 5.73 13.57
CA LEU A 176 -13.07 4.41 12.93
C LEU A 176 -11.71 3.74 13.08
N LEU A 177 -10.62 4.50 13.26
CA LEU A 177 -9.31 3.93 13.52
C LEU A 177 -9.29 3.11 14.83
N GLU A 178 -9.93 3.60 15.89
CA GLU A 178 -10.03 2.85 17.15
C GLU A 178 -10.95 1.63 17.00
N GLU A 179 -11.98 1.70 16.15
CA GLU A 179 -12.84 0.55 15.88
C GLU A 179 -12.11 -0.57 15.12
N LEU A 180 -11.34 -0.22 14.09
CA LEU A 180 -10.47 -1.17 13.37
C LEU A 180 -9.48 -1.86 14.33
N LYS A 181 -8.89 -1.08 15.24
CA LYS A 181 -7.97 -1.58 16.28
C LYS A 181 -8.65 -2.53 17.26
N LYS A 182 -9.86 -2.22 17.75
CA LYS A 182 -10.63 -3.14 18.62
C LYS A 182 -10.90 -4.47 17.94
N ARG A 183 -11.12 -4.46 16.63
CA ARG A 183 -11.35 -5.66 15.83
C ARG A 183 -10.07 -6.41 15.45
N GLY A 184 -8.90 -5.89 15.82
CA GLY A 184 -7.61 -6.51 15.48
C GLY A 184 -7.27 -6.46 13.99
N VAL A 185 -7.85 -5.50 13.25
CA VAL A 185 -7.54 -5.31 11.82
C VAL A 185 -6.16 -4.65 11.67
N LEU A 186 -5.34 -5.17 10.77
CA LEU A 186 -4.07 -4.53 10.38
C LEU A 186 -4.35 -3.30 9.52
N VAL A 187 -3.92 -2.12 9.96
CA VAL A 187 -4.13 -0.86 9.24
C VAL A 187 -2.83 -0.41 8.58
N PHE A 188 -2.85 -0.29 7.26
CA PHE A 188 -1.77 0.29 6.46
C PHE A 188 -2.16 1.70 6.04
N VAL A 189 -1.38 2.70 6.48
CA VAL A 189 -1.57 4.08 6.03
C VAL A 189 -0.78 4.31 4.74
N ARG A 190 -1.43 4.89 3.73
CA ARG A 190 -0.80 5.36 2.50
C ARG A 190 -1.00 6.87 2.32
N SER A 191 -0.29 7.42 1.35
CA SER A 191 -0.34 8.86 1.00
C SER A 191 0.18 9.80 2.09
N VAL A 192 1.03 9.30 3.01
CA VAL A 192 1.66 10.09 4.10
C VAL A 192 2.30 11.38 3.58
N PHE A 193 3.04 11.30 2.47
CA PHE A 193 3.69 12.46 1.84
C PHE A 193 2.92 13.04 0.65
N LEU A 194 1.69 12.60 0.40
CA LEU A 194 0.84 13.02 -0.72
C LEU A 194 1.57 12.96 -2.08
N GLN A 195 2.11 11.78 -2.42
CA GLN A 195 2.95 11.55 -3.62
C GLN A 195 4.24 12.38 -3.66
N GLY A 196 4.74 12.79 -2.50
CA GLY A 196 5.94 13.61 -2.34
C GLY A 196 5.66 15.11 -2.35
N LEU A 197 4.42 15.56 -2.58
CA LEU A 197 4.06 16.98 -2.62
C LEU A 197 4.48 17.71 -1.34
N LEU A 198 4.25 17.10 -0.18
CA LEU A 198 4.59 17.68 1.12
C LEU A 198 6.10 17.77 1.36
N CYS A 199 6.91 17.10 0.55
CA CYS A 199 8.37 17.09 0.64
C CYS A 199 9.03 17.95 -0.44
N MET A 200 8.27 18.62 -1.31
CA MET A 200 8.82 19.46 -2.37
C MET A 200 9.25 20.82 -1.82
N ASP A 201 10.35 21.37 -2.34
CA ASP A 201 10.80 22.72 -2.01
C ASP A 201 9.82 23.78 -2.52
N THR A 202 9.23 23.56 -3.70
CA THR A 202 8.25 24.45 -4.31
C THR A 202 6.98 23.68 -4.61
N VAL A 203 5.86 24.17 -4.07
CA VAL A 203 4.53 23.63 -4.34
C VAL A 203 4.14 23.98 -5.79
N PRO A 204 3.69 23.01 -6.62
CA PRO A 204 3.25 23.30 -7.98
C PRO A 204 2.08 24.30 -8.02
N GLU A 205 2.00 25.11 -9.07
CA GLU A 205 0.97 26.17 -9.25
C GLU A 205 -0.46 25.67 -9.00
N ARG A 206 -0.80 24.48 -9.50
CA ARG A 206 -2.11 23.84 -9.29
C ARG A 206 -2.47 23.67 -7.80
N PHE A 207 -1.47 23.57 -6.93
CA PHE A 207 -1.61 23.37 -5.49
C PHE A 207 -1.12 24.56 -4.68
N GLU A 208 -0.99 25.75 -5.27
CA GLU A 208 -0.47 26.95 -4.59
C GLU A 208 -1.23 27.28 -3.29
N PHE A 209 -2.52 26.94 -3.23
CA PHE A 209 -3.33 27.08 -2.01
C PHE A 209 -2.81 26.27 -0.80
N LEU A 210 -1.97 25.26 -1.01
CA LEU A 210 -1.29 24.50 0.05
C LEU A 210 -0.03 25.20 0.57
N GLY A 211 0.50 26.20 -0.15
CA GLY A 211 1.74 26.90 0.19
C GLY A 211 1.82 27.35 1.65
N PRO A 212 0.83 28.10 2.17
CA PRO A 212 0.85 28.53 3.58
C PRO A 212 0.95 27.38 4.58
N TYR A 213 0.25 26.27 4.35
CA TYR A 213 0.27 25.10 5.23
C TYR A 213 1.61 24.36 5.16
N VAL A 214 2.22 24.26 3.98
CA VAL A 214 3.55 23.64 3.83
C VAL A 214 4.63 24.49 4.51
N GLU A 215 4.55 25.82 4.44
CA GLU A 215 5.48 26.70 5.18
C GLU A 215 5.29 26.57 6.70
N GLU A 216 4.05 26.51 7.18
CA GLU A 216 3.78 26.28 8.60
C GLU A 216 4.38 24.95 9.08
N LEU A 217 4.22 23.87 8.31
CA LEU A 217 4.83 22.57 8.63
C LEU A 217 6.36 22.63 8.64
N ARG A 218 6.98 23.43 7.76
CA ARG A 218 8.44 23.64 7.78
C ARG A 218 8.88 24.38 9.02
N ASP A 219 8.13 25.38 9.46
CA ASP A 219 8.46 26.14 10.65
C ASP A 219 8.30 25.29 11.92
N ILE A 220 7.26 24.45 11.99
CA ILE A 220 7.13 23.42 13.04
C ILE A 220 8.35 22.48 13.03
N ALA A 221 8.71 21.91 11.87
CA ALA A 221 9.84 21.01 11.76
C ALA A 221 11.16 21.66 12.21
N LYS A 222 11.40 22.92 11.81
CA LYS A 222 12.57 23.71 12.25
C LYS A 222 12.56 23.91 13.77
N SER A 223 11.41 24.25 14.36
CA SER A 223 11.29 24.47 15.81
C SER A 223 11.61 23.22 16.63
N GLU A 224 11.34 22.04 16.07
CA GLU A 224 11.63 20.72 16.66
C GLU A 224 13.01 20.16 16.28
N ASN A 225 13.84 20.94 15.57
CA ASN A 225 15.14 20.51 15.02
C ASN A 225 15.06 19.22 14.17
N MET A 226 14.00 19.10 13.35
CA MET A 226 13.77 17.98 12.45
C MET A 226 13.74 18.43 10.99
N SER A 227 14.04 17.51 10.07
CA SER A 227 13.69 17.71 8.67
C SER A 227 12.18 17.63 8.50
N LEU A 228 11.63 18.28 7.47
CA LEU A 228 10.20 18.21 7.15
C LEU A 228 9.74 16.75 6.98
N VAL A 229 10.53 15.92 6.27
CA VAL A 229 10.25 14.49 6.06
C VAL A 229 10.16 13.69 7.36
N LYS A 230 10.93 14.08 8.40
CA LYS A 230 10.90 13.42 9.70
C LYS A 230 9.75 13.93 10.58
N CYS A 231 9.32 15.17 10.37
CA CYS A 231 8.21 15.79 11.06
C CYS A 231 6.85 15.25 10.60
N LEU A 232 6.75 14.91 9.30
CA LEU A 232 5.58 14.29 8.66
C LEU A 232 5.50 12.79 8.98
#